data_AF-X0UDV6-F1
#
_entry.id   AF-X0UDV6-F1
#
_cell.length_a   1.000
_cell.length_b   1.000
_cell.length_c   1.000
_cell.angle_alpha   90.00
_cell.angle_beta   90.00
_cell.angle_gamma   90.00
#
_symmetry.space_group_name_H-M   'P 1'
#
loop_
_entity.id
_entity.type
_entity.pdbx_description
1 polymer ?
#
loop_
_entity_poly.entity_id
_entity_poly.type
_entity_poly.pdbx_seq_one_letter_code
_entity_poly.pdbx_strand_id
1 'polypeptide(L)'
;NEILMRHGIPIAGNFLQQELALSTGAVDAMIVDVQCVMPALGELAKCFHTKLISTSPKAKFPFAEHIEFDEAKALDIAKQIIITAIENFPNRKGKQVVIPDIRENMVAGFTAESVFEFLGGRYRPSYRPLNEGIITGRLRGAAAIVGCNNPKIKHDYGHVAMTKELLANDVLVVTTGCTAIADAKAGLLDPGEALKYCGKGVQEICRAVGIPPVLHLGSCVDISRILVVLCNVVSQGGLGASIADLPAAGAAPEWMSEKAVSIGFYVVASGVYTVLGQPLPVEGAKGLTKFL
;
A
#
# COMPACT_ATOMS: atom_id res chain seq x y z
N ASN A 1 6.19 -3.41 -1.22
CA ASN A 1 5.25 -3.93 -0.20
C ASN A 1 5.56 -5.35 0.23
N GLU A 2 5.44 -6.38 -0.60
CA GLU A 2 5.64 -7.78 -0.15
C GLU A 2 6.99 -8.03 0.55
N ILE A 3 8.10 -7.68 -0.10
CA ILE A 3 9.44 -7.83 0.46
C ILE A 3 9.76 -6.82 1.56
N LEU A 4 9.11 -5.64 1.55
CA LEU A 4 9.19 -4.67 2.64
C LEU A 4 8.62 -5.29 3.93
N MET A 5 7.41 -5.83 3.85
CA MET A 5 6.68 -6.37 5.00
C MET A 5 7.41 -7.54 5.67
N ARG A 6 8.22 -8.30 4.91
CA ARG A 6 8.90 -9.51 5.42
C ARG A 6 10.37 -9.30 5.76
N HIS A 7 11.06 -8.43 5.02
CA HIS A 7 12.52 -8.30 5.08
C HIS A 7 13.01 -6.86 5.24
N GLY A 8 12.10 -5.88 5.36
CA GLY A 8 12.48 -4.47 5.55
C GLY A 8 13.14 -3.83 4.32
N ILE A 9 12.95 -4.40 3.13
CA ILE A 9 13.54 -3.84 1.90
C ILE A 9 12.94 -2.46 1.60
N PRO A 10 13.78 -1.40 1.41
CA PRO A 10 13.31 -0.05 1.10
C PRO A 10 12.49 0.01 -0.19
N ILE A 11 11.57 0.97 -0.25
CA ILE A 11 10.72 1.22 -1.42
C ILE A 11 11.19 2.48 -2.15
N ALA A 12 11.42 2.38 -3.45
CA ALA A 12 11.82 3.52 -4.28
C ALA A 12 10.66 4.46 -4.64
N GLY A 13 9.44 3.94 -4.74
CA GLY A 13 8.25 4.70 -5.09
C GLY A 13 7.03 3.83 -5.33
N ASN A 14 5.92 4.47 -5.73
CA ASN A 14 4.66 3.81 -6.07
C ASN A 14 4.40 3.81 -7.59
N PHE A 15 3.16 3.50 -8.00
CA PHE A 15 2.80 3.23 -9.40
C PHE A 15 3.26 4.31 -10.39
N LEU A 16 2.98 5.60 -10.13
CA LEU A 16 3.34 6.68 -11.06
C LEU A 16 4.82 7.10 -10.99
N GLN A 17 5.62 6.48 -10.11
CA GLN A 17 7.04 6.80 -9.97
C GLN A 17 7.97 5.79 -10.65
N GLN A 18 7.43 4.79 -11.35
CA GLN A 18 8.23 3.75 -12.02
C GLN A 18 9.21 4.34 -13.04
N GLU A 19 8.73 5.26 -13.89
CA GLU A 19 9.54 5.94 -14.90
C GLU A 19 10.53 6.93 -14.26
N LEU A 20 10.14 7.57 -13.16
CA LEU A 20 11.01 8.47 -12.40
C LEU A 20 12.19 7.73 -11.77
N ALA A 21 11.98 6.49 -11.31
CA ALA A 21 13.06 5.65 -10.80
C ALA A 21 14.13 5.41 -11.87
N LEU A 22 13.75 5.07 -13.11
CA LEU A 22 14.67 4.95 -14.25
C LEU A 22 15.36 6.28 -14.57
N SER A 23 14.61 7.38 -14.51
CA SER A 23 15.10 8.72 -14.85
C SER A 23 16.20 9.23 -13.92
N THR A 24 16.39 8.62 -12.75
CA THR A 24 17.56 8.90 -11.88
C THR A 24 18.89 8.53 -12.53
N GLY A 25 18.89 7.65 -13.54
CA GLY A 25 20.09 7.06 -14.12
C GLY A 25 20.82 6.10 -13.17
N ALA A 26 20.25 5.77 -12.01
CA ALA A 26 20.89 4.92 -11.00
C ALA A 26 20.49 3.44 -11.08
N VAL A 27 19.39 3.11 -11.77
CA VAL A 27 18.82 1.76 -11.81
C VAL A 27 19.52 0.92 -12.87
N ASP A 28 20.29 -0.08 -12.43
CA ASP A 28 21.04 -0.97 -13.34
C ASP A 28 20.14 -2.04 -13.96
N ALA A 29 19.18 -2.55 -13.20
CA ALA A 29 18.13 -3.45 -13.68
C ALA A 29 16.80 -3.17 -12.99
N MET A 30 15.71 -3.21 -13.75
CA MET A 30 14.34 -3.21 -13.24
C MET A 30 13.70 -4.54 -13.60
N ILE A 31 13.37 -5.34 -12.58
CA ILE A 31 12.82 -6.68 -12.74
C ILE A 31 11.31 -6.59 -12.56
N VAL A 32 10.56 -7.03 -13.56
CA VAL A 32 9.10 -6.92 -13.61
C VAL A 32 8.46 -8.27 -13.89
N ASP A 33 7.36 -8.56 -13.20
CA ASP A 33 6.59 -9.78 -13.35
C ASP A 33 5.26 -9.49 -14.05
N VAL A 34 4.21 -9.14 -13.31
CA VAL A 34 2.84 -8.99 -13.81
C VAL A 34 2.15 -7.78 -13.18
N GLN A 35 1.27 -7.16 -13.97
CA GLN A 35 0.32 -6.12 -13.53
C GLN A 35 0.96 -4.83 -13.00
N CYS A 36 0.28 -3.70 -13.23
CA CYS A 36 0.73 -2.39 -12.76
C CYS A 36 2.16 -2.02 -13.21
N VAL A 37 2.65 -2.57 -14.31
CA VAL A 37 3.93 -2.22 -14.95
C VAL A 37 3.61 -1.42 -16.19
N MET A 38 4.11 -0.19 -16.28
CA MET A 38 3.84 0.67 -17.44
C MET A 38 4.57 0.15 -18.68
N PRO A 39 3.88 -0.16 -19.80
CA PRO A 39 4.53 -0.65 -21.02
C PRO A 39 5.56 0.33 -21.61
N ALA A 40 5.40 1.63 -21.34
CA ALA A 40 6.34 2.68 -21.74
C ALA A 40 7.74 2.54 -21.13
N LEU A 41 7.89 1.79 -20.04
CA LEU A 41 9.19 1.53 -19.40
C LEU A 41 10.21 0.91 -20.37
N GLY A 42 9.76 0.09 -21.31
CA GLY A 42 10.66 -0.54 -22.29
C GLY A 42 11.32 0.46 -23.22
N GLU A 43 10.57 1.45 -23.70
CA GLU A 43 11.12 2.53 -24.53
C GLU A 43 12.00 3.47 -23.69
N LEU A 44 11.54 3.84 -22.50
CA LEU A 44 12.29 4.71 -21.58
C LEU A 44 13.64 4.11 -21.18
N ALA A 45 13.69 2.80 -20.94
CA ALA A 45 14.93 2.10 -20.56
C ALA A 45 16.05 2.28 -21.60
N LYS A 46 15.72 2.43 -22.89
CA LYS A 46 16.71 2.68 -23.96
C LYS A 46 17.42 4.03 -23.83
N CYS A 47 16.80 5.01 -23.17
CA CYS A 47 17.42 6.30 -22.91
C CYS A 47 18.52 6.20 -21.83
N PHE A 48 18.53 5.11 -21.06
CA PHE A 48 19.48 4.87 -19.98
C PHE A 48 20.29 3.58 -20.24
N HIS A 49 21.07 3.12 -19.27
CA HIS A 49 21.68 1.79 -19.33
C HIS A 49 20.77 0.70 -18.77
N THR A 50 19.70 1.05 -18.06
CA THR A 50 18.85 0.12 -17.32
C THR A 50 18.40 -1.07 -18.15
N LYS A 51 18.59 -2.28 -17.60
CA LYS A 51 18.01 -3.51 -18.15
C LYS A 51 16.59 -3.69 -17.59
N LEU A 52 15.57 -3.52 -18.44
CA LEU A 52 14.21 -3.93 -18.11
C LEU A 52 14.08 -5.43 -18.34
N ILE A 53 13.86 -6.21 -17.29
CA ILE A 53 13.83 -7.68 -17.34
C ILE A 53 12.44 -8.15 -16.96
N SER A 54 11.74 -8.76 -17.91
CA SER A 54 10.44 -9.39 -17.70
C SER A 54 10.60 -10.87 -17.35
N THR A 55 9.86 -11.34 -16.34
CA THR A 55 10.03 -12.71 -15.81
C THR A 55 8.82 -13.61 -15.96
N SER A 56 7.61 -13.06 -16.10
CA SER A 56 6.40 -13.87 -16.21
C SER A 56 6.17 -14.36 -17.64
N PRO A 57 5.83 -15.64 -17.87
CA PRO A 57 5.43 -16.12 -19.19
C PRO A 57 4.16 -15.43 -19.71
N LYS A 58 3.35 -14.86 -18.81
CA LYS A 58 2.07 -14.20 -19.11
C LYS A 58 2.21 -12.72 -19.47
N ALA A 59 3.37 -12.11 -19.19
CA ALA A 59 3.56 -10.67 -19.34
C ALA A 59 4.93 -10.38 -19.96
N LYS A 60 4.93 -10.13 -21.26
CA LYS A 60 6.09 -9.68 -22.02
C LYS A 60 5.90 -8.22 -22.39
N PHE A 61 6.99 -7.46 -22.33
CA PHE A 61 6.97 -6.01 -22.55
C PHE A 61 7.86 -5.69 -23.75
N PRO A 62 7.43 -4.79 -24.66
CA PRO A 62 8.28 -4.34 -25.76
C PRO A 62 9.63 -3.85 -25.25
N PHE A 63 10.72 -4.23 -25.94
CA PHE A 63 12.11 -3.83 -25.63
C PHE A 63 12.68 -4.30 -24.28
N ALA A 64 11.90 -5.02 -23.49
CA ALA A 64 12.41 -5.70 -22.30
C ALA A 64 13.17 -6.96 -22.69
N GLU A 65 14.22 -7.27 -21.95
CA GLU A 65 14.81 -8.59 -21.93
C GLU A 65 13.82 -9.56 -21.27
N HIS A 66 13.73 -10.80 -21.76
CA HIS A 66 12.83 -11.80 -21.20
C HIS A 66 13.64 -12.96 -20.63
N ILE A 67 13.63 -13.07 -19.30
CA ILE A 67 14.24 -14.17 -18.55
C ILE A 67 13.12 -14.83 -17.77
N GLU A 68 12.46 -15.80 -18.38
CA GLU A 68 11.32 -16.49 -17.78
C GLU A 68 11.72 -17.14 -16.44
N PHE A 69 10.92 -16.90 -15.40
CA PHE A 69 11.19 -17.40 -14.06
C PHE A 69 10.41 -18.69 -13.81
N ASP A 70 11.14 -19.81 -13.88
CA ASP A 70 10.67 -21.14 -13.49
C ASP A 70 10.97 -21.36 -12.00
N GLU A 71 9.94 -21.57 -11.19
CA GLU A 71 10.06 -21.77 -9.75
C GLU A 71 10.93 -22.98 -9.38
N ALA A 72 11.00 -24.01 -10.24
CA ALA A 72 11.87 -25.17 -10.02
C ALA A 72 13.36 -24.85 -10.14
N LYS A 73 13.70 -23.72 -10.79
CA LYS A 73 15.07 -23.22 -11.02
C LYS A 73 15.27 -21.83 -10.44
N ALA A 74 14.42 -21.43 -9.49
CA ALA A 74 14.34 -20.07 -8.96
C ALA A 74 15.70 -19.47 -8.56
N LEU A 75 16.55 -20.23 -7.87
CA LEU A 75 17.85 -19.75 -7.41
C LEU A 75 18.81 -19.44 -8.56
N ASP A 76 18.86 -20.31 -9.57
CA ASP A 76 19.79 -20.16 -10.69
C ASP A 76 19.34 -19.01 -11.60
N ILE A 77 18.04 -18.87 -11.83
CA ILE A 77 17.47 -17.76 -12.60
C ILE A 77 17.65 -16.44 -11.84
N ALA A 78 17.45 -16.43 -10.51
CA ALA A 78 17.71 -15.23 -9.70
C ALA A 78 19.19 -14.81 -9.76
N LYS A 79 20.12 -15.76 -9.70
CA LYS A 79 21.56 -15.49 -9.90
C LYS A 79 21.82 -14.92 -11.27
N GLN A 80 21.24 -15.50 -12.34
CA GLN A 80 21.37 -14.98 -13.70
C GLN A 80 20.91 -13.52 -13.78
N ILE A 81 19.71 -13.20 -13.27
CA ILE A 81 19.18 -11.83 -13.27
C ILE A 81 20.09 -10.85 -12.52
N ILE A 82 20.59 -11.26 -11.34
CA ILE A 82 21.51 -10.43 -10.54
C ILE A 82 22.84 -10.23 -11.26
N ILE A 83 23.40 -11.28 -11.89
CA ILE A 83 24.63 -11.19 -12.69
C ILE A 83 24.42 -10.22 -13.86
N THR A 84 23.30 -10.30 -14.58
CA THR A 84 22.96 -9.34 -15.65
C THR A 84 22.95 -7.90 -15.14
N ALA A 85 22.43 -7.65 -13.93
CA ALA A 85 22.46 -6.32 -13.33
C ALA A 85 23.89 -5.86 -12.97
N ILE A 86 24.69 -6.74 -12.38
CA ILE A 86 26.09 -6.48 -12.00
C ILE A 86 26.94 -6.18 -13.24
N GLU A 87 26.79 -6.98 -14.30
CA GLU A 87 27.50 -6.79 -15.56
C GLU A 87 27.08 -5.51 -16.29
N ASN A 88 25.86 -5.02 -16.03
CA ASN A 88 25.37 -3.77 -16.58
C ASN A 88 25.83 -2.53 -15.81
N PHE A 89 26.19 -2.67 -14.54
CA PHE A 89 26.63 -1.56 -13.68
C PHE A 89 27.77 -0.70 -14.28
N PRO A 90 28.82 -1.27 -14.93
CA PRO A 90 29.85 -0.47 -15.60
C PRO A 90 29.32 0.44 -16.72
N ASN A 91 28.19 0.09 -17.37
CA ASN A 91 27.57 0.92 -18.42
C ASN A 91 26.94 2.22 -17.88
N ARG A 92 26.86 2.35 -16.55
CA ARG A 92 26.49 3.60 -15.87
C ARG A 92 27.63 4.62 -15.84
N LYS A 93 28.89 4.16 -15.97
CA LYS A 93 30.08 5.01 -15.81
C LYS A 93 30.07 6.16 -16.82
N GLY A 94 30.31 7.39 -16.34
CA GLY A 94 30.34 8.59 -17.18
C GLY A 94 28.95 9.11 -17.58
N LYS A 95 27.87 8.46 -17.16
CA LYS A 95 26.50 8.99 -17.32
C LYS A 95 26.11 9.83 -16.11
N GLN A 96 25.22 10.80 -16.34
CA GLN A 96 24.66 11.61 -15.27
C GLN A 96 23.74 10.75 -14.39
N VAL A 97 24.00 10.75 -13.09
CA VAL A 97 23.17 10.10 -12.08
C VAL A 97 22.63 11.20 -11.16
N VAL A 98 21.31 11.26 -11.01
CA VAL A 98 20.63 12.23 -10.15
C VAL A 98 19.65 11.48 -9.26
N ILE A 99 20.08 11.18 -8.04
CA ILE A 99 19.23 10.59 -7.00
C ILE A 99 18.83 11.74 -6.07
N PRO A 100 17.54 12.12 -6.01
CA PRO A 100 17.07 13.11 -5.04
C PRO A 100 17.36 12.65 -3.61
N ASP A 101 17.91 13.55 -2.78
CA ASP A 101 18.11 13.29 -1.34
C ASP A 101 16.80 13.54 -0.57
N ILE A 102 15.77 12.77 -0.93
CA ILE A 102 14.45 12.80 -0.32
C ILE A 102 14.10 11.38 0.07
N ARG A 103 14.00 11.14 1.38
CA ARG A 103 13.73 9.84 1.97
C ARG A 103 12.97 10.04 3.27
N GLU A 104 12.12 9.09 3.57
CA GLU A 104 11.34 9.07 4.81
C GLU A 104 11.51 7.74 5.52
N ASN A 105 11.47 7.78 6.85
CA ASN A 105 11.39 6.58 7.66
C ASN A 105 9.95 6.08 7.69
N MET A 106 9.78 4.78 7.81
CA MET A 106 8.47 4.18 8.02
C MET A 106 8.58 2.92 8.86
N VAL A 107 7.55 2.65 9.64
CA VAL A 107 7.31 1.35 10.27
C VAL A 107 6.17 0.66 9.51
N ALA A 108 6.42 -0.57 9.07
CA ALA A 108 5.45 -1.43 8.40
C ALA A 108 5.39 -2.79 9.11
N GLY A 109 4.65 -3.76 8.56
CA GLY A 109 4.60 -5.11 9.11
C GLY A 109 3.41 -5.36 10.05
N PHE A 110 2.39 -4.50 10.05
CA PHE A 110 1.19 -4.69 10.87
C PHE A 110 0.28 -5.71 10.19
N THR A 111 0.31 -6.98 10.63
CA THR A 111 -0.51 -8.04 10.02
C THR A 111 -1.60 -8.51 10.97
N ALA A 112 -2.63 -9.18 10.44
CA ALA A 112 -3.71 -9.73 11.27
C ALA A 112 -3.20 -10.72 12.35
N GLU A 113 -2.07 -11.36 12.06
CA GLU A 113 -1.37 -12.33 12.90
C GLU A 113 -0.43 -11.68 13.94
N SER A 114 -0.27 -10.36 13.95
CA SER A 114 0.58 -9.65 14.90
C SER A 114 -0.11 -8.48 15.62
N VAL A 115 -1.14 -7.89 15.01
CA VAL A 115 -1.88 -6.73 15.55
C VAL A 115 -2.40 -6.96 16.98
N PHE A 116 -2.87 -8.15 17.30
CA PHE A 116 -3.38 -8.45 18.64
C PHE A 116 -2.27 -8.46 19.72
N GLU A 117 -1.02 -8.74 19.35
CA GLU A 117 0.14 -8.64 20.25
C GLU A 117 0.55 -7.19 20.48
N PHE A 118 0.49 -6.34 19.44
CA PHE A 118 0.72 -4.90 19.60
C PHE A 118 -0.34 -4.27 20.52
N LEU A 119 -1.61 -4.65 20.37
CA LEU A 119 -2.70 -4.10 21.17
C LEU A 119 -2.74 -4.62 22.61
N GLY A 120 -2.68 -5.95 22.80
CA GLY A 120 -2.82 -6.58 24.13
C GLY A 120 -1.50 -6.80 24.86
N GLY A 121 -0.37 -6.52 24.20
CA GLY A 121 0.96 -6.88 24.66
C GLY A 121 1.24 -8.38 24.59
N ARG A 122 2.50 -8.75 24.80
CA ARG A 122 3.00 -10.13 24.67
C ARG A 122 2.28 -11.16 25.55
N TYR A 123 1.79 -10.75 26.72
CA TYR A 123 1.26 -11.68 27.74
C TYR A 123 -0.26 -11.89 27.66
N ARG A 124 -1.01 -10.95 27.07
CA ARG A 124 -2.47 -11.02 26.94
C ARG A 124 -2.92 -10.43 25.60
N PRO A 125 -2.47 -11.03 24.48
CA PRO A 125 -2.66 -10.42 23.18
C PRO A 125 -4.16 -10.51 22.81
N SER A 126 -4.75 -9.39 22.43
CA SER A 126 -6.21 -9.23 22.33
C SER A 126 -6.58 -7.99 21.51
N TYR A 127 -7.74 -8.02 20.86
CA TYR A 127 -8.34 -6.87 20.19
C TYR A 127 -9.14 -5.97 21.16
N ARG A 128 -9.33 -6.38 22.42
CA ARG A 128 -10.13 -5.64 23.40
C ARG A 128 -9.68 -4.17 23.56
N PRO A 129 -8.38 -3.84 23.62
CA PRO A 129 -7.96 -2.43 23.73
C PRO A 129 -8.44 -1.57 22.56
N LEU A 130 -8.44 -2.10 21.33
CA LEU A 130 -8.98 -1.42 20.17
C LEU A 130 -10.50 -1.24 20.29
N ASN A 131 -11.23 -2.31 20.61
CA ASN A 131 -12.69 -2.24 20.74
C ASN A 131 -13.11 -1.27 21.83
N GLU A 132 -12.47 -1.29 23.00
CA GLU A 132 -12.71 -0.34 24.10
C GLU A 132 -12.37 1.09 23.70
N GLY A 133 -11.29 1.29 22.94
CA GLY A 133 -10.95 2.61 22.38
C GLY A 133 -12.11 3.20 21.56
N ILE A 134 -12.76 2.38 20.75
CA ILE A 134 -13.94 2.78 19.96
C ILE A 134 -15.19 2.94 20.84
N ILE A 135 -15.50 1.97 21.70
CA ILE A 135 -16.68 1.97 22.58
C ILE A 135 -16.69 3.21 23.50
N THR A 136 -15.53 3.55 24.05
CA THR A 136 -15.36 4.71 24.94
C THR A 136 -15.28 6.04 24.21
N GLY A 137 -15.30 6.03 22.87
CA GLY A 137 -15.24 7.23 22.04
C GLY A 137 -13.86 7.88 21.96
N ARG A 138 -12.80 7.20 22.44
CA ARG A 138 -11.41 7.66 22.21
C ARG A 138 -11.05 7.59 20.73
N LEU A 139 -11.52 6.54 20.05
CA LEU A 139 -11.48 6.42 18.60
C LEU A 139 -12.90 6.56 18.05
N ARG A 140 -13.07 7.32 16.98
CA ARG A 140 -14.35 7.41 16.26
C ARG A 140 -14.65 6.10 15.51
N GLY A 141 -13.61 5.37 15.14
CA GLY A 141 -13.69 4.16 14.33
C GLY A 141 -12.37 3.88 13.63
N ALA A 142 -12.42 3.12 12.54
CA ALA A 142 -11.27 2.81 11.70
C ALA A 142 -11.57 3.03 10.21
N ALA A 143 -10.53 3.35 9.44
CA ALA A 143 -10.65 3.52 8.00
C ALA A 143 -9.48 2.86 7.27
N ALA A 144 -9.79 2.14 6.20
CA ALA A 144 -8.81 1.61 5.27
C ALA A 144 -8.68 2.54 4.07
N ILE A 145 -7.51 3.15 3.86
CA ILE A 145 -7.21 3.90 2.63
C ILE A 145 -6.29 3.07 1.75
N VAL A 146 -6.76 2.78 0.55
CA VAL A 146 -6.14 1.82 -0.36
C VAL A 146 -6.17 2.31 -1.79
N GLY A 147 -5.57 1.53 -2.68
CA GLY A 147 -5.67 1.75 -4.12
C GLY A 147 -4.35 2.10 -4.78
N CYS A 148 -4.48 2.69 -5.96
CA CYS A 148 -3.39 3.03 -6.88
C CYS A 148 -3.10 4.53 -6.81
N ASN A 149 -2.34 5.04 -7.78
CA ASN A 149 -2.35 6.46 -8.13
C ASN A 149 -3.00 6.62 -9.50
N ASN A 150 -3.68 7.73 -9.70
CA ASN A 150 -4.40 8.04 -10.93
C ASN A 150 -3.89 9.38 -11.48
N PRO A 151 -3.41 9.44 -12.75
CA PRO A 151 -2.81 10.66 -13.30
C PRO A 151 -3.80 11.82 -13.46
N LYS A 152 -5.11 11.58 -13.31
CA LYS A 152 -6.14 12.63 -13.28
C LYS A 152 -6.16 13.40 -11.95
N ILE A 153 -5.49 12.90 -10.92
CA ILE A 153 -5.41 13.51 -9.58
C ILE A 153 -3.94 13.87 -9.33
N LYS A 154 -3.70 14.97 -8.62
CA LYS A 154 -2.34 15.33 -8.18
C LYS A 154 -1.74 14.16 -7.40
N HIS A 155 -0.55 13.73 -7.82
CA HIS A 155 0.15 12.57 -7.25
C HIS A 155 0.11 12.55 -5.71
N ASP A 156 -0.39 11.46 -5.15
CA ASP A 156 -0.55 11.17 -3.70
C ASP A 156 -1.48 12.11 -2.91
N TYR A 157 -2.03 13.17 -3.53
CA TYR A 157 -2.82 14.17 -2.83
C TYR A 157 -4.08 13.58 -2.19
N GLY A 158 -4.82 12.75 -2.92
CA GLY A 158 -6.07 12.17 -2.44
C GLY A 158 -5.85 11.23 -1.26
N HIS A 159 -4.79 10.43 -1.32
CA HIS A 159 -4.39 9.56 -0.21
C HIS A 159 -4.02 10.36 1.03
N VAL A 160 -3.01 11.23 0.90
CA VAL A 160 -2.40 11.92 2.03
C VAL A 160 -3.39 12.91 2.68
N ALA A 161 -4.18 13.62 1.88
CA ALA A 161 -5.17 14.56 2.41
C ALA A 161 -6.26 13.84 3.21
N MET A 162 -6.79 12.73 2.68
CA MET A 162 -7.79 11.94 3.39
C MET A 162 -7.22 11.30 4.65
N THR A 163 -6.01 10.73 4.59
CA THR A 163 -5.33 10.16 5.76
C THR A 163 -5.19 11.20 6.87
N LYS A 164 -4.67 12.40 6.56
CA LYS A 164 -4.51 13.47 7.56
C LYS A 164 -5.84 13.91 8.16
N GLU A 165 -6.89 14.04 7.36
CA GLU A 165 -8.21 14.43 7.85
C GLU A 165 -8.80 13.39 8.81
N LEU A 166 -8.70 12.10 8.47
CA LEU A 166 -9.17 11.01 9.32
C LEU A 166 -8.39 10.95 10.63
N LEU A 167 -7.06 11.05 10.57
CA LEU A 167 -6.21 11.08 11.76
C LEU A 167 -6.55 12.26 12.68
N ALA A 168 -6.76 13.46 12.12
CA ALA A 168 -7.12 14.65 12.89
C ALA A 168 -8.47 14.50 13.63
N ASN A 169 -9.36 13.63 13.13
CA ASN A 169 -10.68 13.34 13.68
C ASN A 169 -10.75 12.03 14.48
N ASP A 170 -9.61 11.56 14.99
CA ASP A 170 -9.49 10.37 15.85
C ASP A 170 -10.00 9.07 15.19
N VAL A 171 -9.79 8.93 13.88
CA VAL A 171 -10.02 7.68 13.14
C VAL A 171 -8.69 6.93 12.99
N LEU A 172 -8.66 5.66 13.39
CA LEU A 172 -7.49 4.80 13.17
C LEU A 172 -7.37 4.48 11.68
N VAL A 173 -6.21 4.76 11.08
CA VAL A 173 -6.00 4.52 9.64
C VAL A 173 -5.13 3.30 9.39
N VAL A 174 -5.61 2.41 8.52
CA VAL A 174 -4.85 1.27 7.98
C VAL A 174 -4.70 1.45 6.47
N THR A 175 -3.58 1.01 5.91
CA THR A 175 -3.27 1.19 4.48
C THR A 175 -2.63 -0.03 3.86
N THR A 176 -2.82 -0.17 2.54
CA THR A 176 -2.14 -1.17 1.72
C THR A 176 -1.73 -0.57 0.38
N GLY A 177 -0.96 -1.31 -0.41
CA GLY A 177 -0.72 -0.98 -1.82
C GLY A 177 0.02 0.34 -2.02
N CYS A 178 -0.37 1.11 -3.03
CA CYS A 178 0.31 2.37 -3.37
C CYS A 178 0.02 3.48 -2.35
N THR A 179 -1.14 3.44 -1.69
CA THR A 179 -1.48 4.38 -0.61
C THR A 179 -0.52 4.30 0.56
N ALA A 180 -0.16 3.08 0.99
CA ALA A 180 0.81 2.93 2.08
C ALA A 180 2.16 3.59 1.77
N ILE A 181 2.58 3.56 0.50
CA ILE A 181 3.80 4.23 0.02
C ILE A 181 3.59 5.76 -0.06
N ALA A 182 2.41 6.22 -0.47
CA ALA A 182 2.06 7.64 -0.49
C ALA A 182 2.14 8.25 0.92
N ASP A 183 1.53 7.59 1.89
CA ASP A 183 1.54 8.00 3.29
C ASP A 183 2.94 7.89 3.91
N ALA A 184 3.74 6.89 3.50
CA ALA A 184 5.12 6.75 3.96
C ALA A 184 5.98 7.94 3.51
N LYS A 185 5.88 8.32 2.24
CA LYS A 185 6.57 9.50 1.70
C LYS A 185 6.08 10.83 2.30
N ALA A 186 4.90 10.84 2.89
CA ALA A 186 4.39 11.99 3.64
C ALA A 186 4.79 11.98 5.12
N GLY A 187 5.59 11.00 5.55
CA GLY A 187 6.05 10.84 6.93
C GLY A 187 4.95 10.38 7.90
N LEU A 188 3.85 9.81 7.40
CA LEU A 188 2.70 9.43 8.24
C LEU A 188 2.85 8.05 8.89
N LEU A 189 3.82 7.26 8.44
CA LEU A 189 4.16 5.95 9.00
C LEU A 189 5.34 6.04 9.99
N ASP A 190 5.69 7.24 10.43
CA ASP A 190 6.70 7.47 11.47
C ASP A 190 6.03 7.44 12.87
N PRO A 191 6.55 6.66 13.84
CA PRO A 191 5.94 6.55 15.17
C PRO A 191 6.14 7.78 16.07
N GLY A 192 6.97 8.75 15.66
CA GLY A 192 7.23 9.97 16.39
C GLY A 192 6.49 11.16 15.79
N GLU A 193 7.06 11.71 14.71
CA GLU A 193 6.66 13.00 14.15
C GLU A 193 5.28 12.98 13.50
N ALA A 194 4.79 11.83 13.06
CA ALA A 194 3.46 11.72 12.43
C ALA A 194 2.31 12.02 13.41
N LEU A 195 2.54 11.84 14.71
CA LEU A 195 1.51 12.04 15.74
C LEU A 195 0.98 13.47 15.80
N LYS A 196 1.73 14.46 15.29
CA LYS A 196 1.27 15.86 15.20
C LYS A 196 0.07 16.07 14.28
N TYR A 197 -0.20 15.12 13.38
CA TYR A 197 -1.36 15.14 12.49
C TYR A 197 -2.61 14.51 13.12
N CYS A 198 -2.49 13.92 14.30
CA CYS A 198 -3.54 13.09 14.89
C CYS A 198 -4.36 13.87 15.93
N GLY A 199 -5.62 13.51 16.06
CA GLY A 199 -6.44 13.86 17.23
C GLY A 199 -5.90 13.26 18.52
N LYS A 200 -6.47 13.66 19.66
CA LYS A 200 -5.91 13.28 20.98
C LYS A 200 -6.02 11.79 21.26
N GLY A 201 -7.08 11.14 20.81
CA GLY A 201 -7.32 9.72 21.04
C GLY A 201 -6.35 8.83 20.27
N VAL A 202 -6.13 9.12 18.99
CA VAL A 202 -5.12 8.42 18.18
C VAL A 202 -3.71 8.67 18.75
N GLN A 203 -3.39 9.92 19.14
CA GLN A 203 -2.10 10.21 19.80
C GLN A 203 -1.88 9.38 21.08
N GLU A 204 -2.89 9.30 21.95
CA GLU A 204 -2.82 8.55 23.21
C GLU A 204 -2.51 7.07 22.94
N ILE A 205 -3.28 6.45 22.04
CA ILE A 205 -3.17 5.02 21.72
C ILE A 205 -1.83 4.73 21.05
N CYS A 206 -1.45 5.50 20.03
CA CYS A 206 -0.19 5.29 19.33
C CYS A 206 1.03 5.47 20.23
N ARG A 207 1.01 6.42 21.17
CA ARG A 207 2.08 6.59 22.17
C ARG A 207 2.13 5.45 23.17
N ALA A 208 0.98 5.00 23.67
CA ALA A 208 0.90 3.91 24.64
C ALA A 208 1.42 2.59 24.05
N VAL A 209 1.13 2.34 22.77
CA VAL A 209 1.52 1.11 22.08
C VAL A 209 2.91 1.21 21.43
N GLY A 210 3.35 2.42 21.07
CA GLY A 210 4.63 2.66 20.39
C GLY A 210 4.58 2.39 18.88
N ILE A 211 3.48 2.77 18.21
CA ILE A 211 3.21 2.51 16.79
C ILE A 211 2.94 3.80 16.01
N PRO A 212 3.17 3.83 14.69
CA PRO A 212 2.75 4.96 13.85
C PRO A 212 1.22 5.10 13.82
N PRO A 213 0.72 6.30 13.48
CA PRO A 213 -0.72 6.55 13.38
C PRO A 213 -1.36 5.94 12.13
N VAL A 214 -0.55 5.62 11.11
CA VAL A 214 -0.97 4.86 9.93
C VAL A 214 -0.33 3.49 9.95
N LEU A 215 -1.14 2.44 9.88
CA LEU A 215 -0.66 1.06 9.94
C LEU A 215 -0.59 0.47 8.52
N HIS A 216 0.61 0.11 8.07
CA HIS A 216 0.81 -0.55 6.78
C HIS A 216 0.56 -2.06 6.88
N LEU A 217 -0.50 -2.53 6.22
CA LEU A 217 -0.95 -3.93 6.25
C LEU A 217 -0.46 -4.78 5.09
N GLY A 218 0.05 -4.18 4.01
CA GLY A 218 0.80 -4.91 2.99
C GLY A 218 0.53 -4.48 1.54
N SER A 219 0.63 -5.43 0.62
CA SER A 219 0.34 -5.21 -0.80
C SER A 219 -1.17 -5.12 -1.08
N CYS A 220 -1.57 -4.92 -2.33
CA CYS A 220 -2.99 -4.84 -2.68
C CYS A 220 -3.78 -6.11 -2.29
N VAL A 221 -3.18 -7.29 -2.35
CA VAL A 221 -3.86 -8.55 -1.96
C VAL A 221 -3.98 -8.71 -0.45
N ASP A 222 -3.12 -8.03 0.31
CA ASP A 222 -3.18 -7.98 1.77
C ASP A 222 -4.38 -7.15 2.29
N ILE A 223 -5.21 -6.57 1.41
CA ILE A 223 -6.56 -6.08 1.77
C ILE A 223 -7.36 -7.16 2.49
N SER A 224 -7.14 -8.43 2.15
CA SER A 224 -7.74 -9.58 2.84
C SER A 224 -7.41 -9.59 4.34
N ARG A 225 -6.21 -9.14 4.75
CA ARG A 225 -5.83 -9.03 6.16
C ARG A 225 -6.69 -8.00 6.90
N ILE A 226 -7.13 -6.94 6.23
CA ILE A 226 -8.07 -5.97 6.82
C ILE A 226 -9.38 -6.67 7.18
N LEU A 227 -9.92 -7.49 6.28
CA LEU A 227 -11.15 -8.23 6.60
C LEU A 227 -10.94 -9.25 7.71
N VAL A 228 -9.80 -9.94 7.77
CA VAL A 228 -9.47 -10.83 8.89
C VAL A 228 -9.43 -10.05 10.22
N VAL A 229 -8.82 -8.86 10.23
CA VAL A 229 -8.83 -7.97 11.39
C VAL A 229 -10.25 -7.57 11.78
N LEU A 230 -11.10 -7.19 10.83
CA LEU A 230 -12.51 -6.86 11.11
C LEU A 230 -13.26 -8.06 11.70
N CYS A 231 -13.08 -9.28 11.16
CA CYS A 231 -13.64 -10.50 11.74
C CYS A 231 -13.18 -10.72 13.19
N ASN A 232 -11.90 -10.49 13.48
CA ASN A 232 -11.38 -10.60 14.85
C ASN A 232 -11.95 -9.53 15.78
N VAL A 233 -12.15 -8.31 15.29
CA VAL A 233 -12.80 -7.21 16.03
C VAL A 233 -14.26 -7.55 16.37
N VAL A 234 -15.01 -8.11 15.41
CA VAL A 234 -16.38 -8.62 15.66
C VAL A 234 -16.34 -9.76 16.69
N SER A 235 -15.47 -10.74 16.50
CA SER A 235 -15.34 -11.90 17.38
C SER A 235 -14.95 -11.52 18.81
N GLN A 236 -14.13 -10.48 18.98
CA GLN A 236 -13.78 -9.92 20.29
C GLN A 236 -14.99 -9.33 21.03
N GLY A 237 -16.00 -8.86 20.29
CA GLY A 237 -17.28 -8.39 20.81
C GLY A 237 -17.30 -6.92 21.26
N GLY A 238 -18.50 -6.42 21.59
CA GLY A 238 -18.74 -5.09 22.15
C GLY A 238 -19.05 -3.99 21.13
N LEU A 239 -18.84 -4.22 19.82
CA LEU A 239 -19.09 -3.25 18.76
C LEU A 239 -20.24 -3.63 17.81
N GLY A 240 -20.69 -4.88 17.82
CA GLY A 240 -21.71 -5.38 16.90
C GLY A 240 -21.66 -6.90 16.75
N ALA A 241 -22.52 -7.43 15.87
CA ALA A 241 -22.60 -8.86 15.59
C ALA A 241 -22.01 -9.23 14.21
N SER A 242 -21.75 -8.24 13.36
CA SER A 242 -21.24 -8.39 12.01
C SER A 242 -20.29 -7.24 11.62
N ILE A 243 -19.58 -7.39 10.50
CA ILE A 243 -18.71 -6.32 9.96
C ILE A 243 -19.51 -5.06 9.64
N ALA A 244 -20.75 -5.20 9.20
CA ALA A 244 -21.63 -4.07 8.85
C ALA A 244 -22.02 -3.20 10.05
N ASP A 245 -21.91 -3.74 11.28
CA ASP A 245 -22.18 -3.00 12.51
C ASP A 245 -20.97 -2.17 12.98
N LEU A 246 -19.78 -2.49 12.47
CA LEU A 246 -18.55 -1.83 12.92
C LEU A 246 -18.49 -0.39 12.39
N PRO A 247 -17.96 0.57 13.17
CA PRO A 247 -17.64 1.91 12.68
C PRO A 247 -16.36 1.87 11.84
N ALA A 248 -16.45 1.22 10.67
CA ALA A 248 -15.37 0.99 9.75
C ALA A 248 -15.73 1.47 8.33
N ALA A 249 -14.76 2.07 7.64
CA ALA A 249 -14.91 2.50 6.24
C ALA A 249 -13.71 2.09 5.39
N GLY A 250 -13.92 1.94 4.09
CA GLY A 250 -12.88 1.77 3.07
C GLY A 250 -12.89 2.92 2.08
N ALA A 251 -11.73 3.34 1.61
CA ALA A 251 -11.61 4.39 0.61
C ALA A 251 -10.52 4.06 -0.42
N ALA A 252 -10.81 4.34 -1.70
CA ALA A 252 -9.82 4.35 -2.76
C ALA A 252 -9.84 5.71 -3.49
N PRO A 253 -9.16 6.73 -2.94
CA PRO A 253 -9.21 8.11 -3.45
C PRO A 253 -8.66 8.27 -4.87
N GLU A 254 -7.64 7.49 -5.22
CA GLU A 254 -6.95 7.55 -6.51
C GLU A 254 -7.00 6.20 -7.24
N TRP A 255 -8.12 5.50 -7.17
CA TRP A 255 -8.28 4.23 -7.87
C TRP A 255 -8.06 4.39 -9.39
N MET A 256 -7.53 3.35 -10.03
CA MET A 256 -7.20 3.36 -11.45
C MET A 256 -7.41 1.99 -12.10
N SER A 257 -6.89 0.92 -11.50
CA SER A 257 -6.97 -0.42 -12.09
C SER A 257 -8.30 -1.12 -11.81
N GLU A 258 -8.69 -2.05 -12.68
CA GLU A 258 -9.85 -2.94 -12.48
C GLU A 258 -9.76 -3.76 -11.19
N LYS A 259 -8.53 -4.08 -10.74
CA LYS A 259 -8.31 -4.70 -9.42
C LYS A 259 -8.90 -3.87 -8.28
N ALA A 260 -8.75 -2.54 -8.35
CA ALA A 260 -9.29 -1.64 -7.33
C ALA A 260 -10.82 -1.63 -7.35
N VAL A 261 -11.43 -1.76 -8.53
CA VAL A 261 -12.90 -1.90 -8.68
C VAL A 261 -13.37 -3.20 -8.03
N SER A 262 -12.75 -4.34 -8.36
CA SER A 262 -13.08 -5.63 -7.74
C SER A 262 -12.91 -5.62 -6.22
N ILE A 263 -11.83 -5.00 -5.71
CA ILE A 263 -11.62 -4.81 -4.27
C ILE A 263 -12.75 -3.98 -3.67
N GLY A 264 -13.15 -2.86 -4.30
CA GLY A 264 -14.25 -2.03 -3.84
C GLY A 264 -15.56 -2.83 -3.69
N PHE A 265 -15.92 -3.62 -4.70
CA PHE A 265 -17.11 -4.47 -4.65
C PHE A 265 -17.03 -5.55 -3.56
N TYR A 266 -15.88 -6.19 -3.40
CA TYR A 266 -15.66 -7.17 -2.33
C TYR A 266 -15.81 -6.55 -0.92
N VAL A 267 -15.31 -5.33 -0.73
CA VAL A 267 -15.41 -4.60 0.55
C VAL A 267 -16.86 -4.17 0.84
N VAL A 268 -17.57 -3.64 -0.16
CA VAL A 268 -19.01 -3.33 -0.06
C VAL A 268 -19.82 -4.58 0.27
N ALA A 269 -19.58 -5.68 -0.43
CA ALA A 269 -20.27 -6.96 -0.19
C ALA A 269 -20.00 -7.54 1.21
N SER A 270 -18.88 -7.16 1.83
CA SER A 270 -18.53 -7.53 3.20
C SER A 270 -19.19 -6.64 4.27
N GLY A 271 -20.00 -5.66 3.85
CA GLY A 271 -20.76 -4.77 4.75
C GLY A 271 -20.04 -3.46 5.12
N VAL A 272 -18.90 -3.14 4.49
CA VAL A 272 -18.11 -1.95 4.84
C VAL A 272 -18.51 -0.76 3.97
N TYR A 273 -18.73 0.39 4.59
CA TYR A 273 -18.97 1.64 3.87
C TYR A 273 -17.76 2.00 3.00
N THR A 274 -17.94 2.12 1.68
CA THR A 274 -16.83 2.21 0.73
C THR A 274 -16.93 3.46 -0.15
N VAL A 275 -15.83 4.21 -0.24
CA VAL A 275 -15.72 5.43 -1.04
C VAL A 275 -14.74 5.22 -2.20
N LEU A 276 -15.15 5.55 -3.42
CA LEU A 276 -14.26 5.60 -4.59
C LEU A 276 -14.11 7.06 -5.03
N GLY A 277 -12.87 7.53 -5.18
CA GLY A 277 -12.59 8.96 -5.45
C GLY A 277 -12.89 9.44 -6.86
N GLN A 278 -13.21 8.53 -7.79
CA GLN A 278 -13.77 8.84 -9.11
C GLN A 278 -14.99 7.96 -9.35
N PRO A 279 -16.02 8.46 -10.06
CA PRO A 279 -17.19 7.66 -10.38
C PRO A 279 -16.79 6.48 -11.27
N LEU A 280 -17.44 5.33 -11.03
CA LEU A 280 -17.41 4.21 -11.96
C LEU A 280 -18.15 4.61 -13.26
N PRO A 281 -17.84 3.99 -14.42
CA PRO A 281 -18.54 4.25 -15.68
C PRO A 281 -19.96 3.65 -15.70
N VAL A 282 -20.79 4.02 -14.73
CA VAL A 282 -22.15 3.50 -14.48
C VAL A 282 -23.22 4.60 -14.45
N GLU A 283 -22.82 5.87 -14.39
CA GLU A 283 -23.72 7.03 -14.23
C GLU A 283 -24.73 7.18 -15.39
N GLY A 284 -24.41 6.65 -16.57
CA GLY A 284 -25.35 6.58 -17.69
C GLY A 284 -26.56 5.66 -17.43
N ALA A 285 -26.45 4.72 -16.49
CA ALA A 285 -27.50 3.80 -16.10
C ALA A 285 -28.01 4.14 -14.68
N LYS A 286 -29.02 5.01 -14.59
CA LYS A 286 -29.57 5.50 -13.31
C LYS A 286 -29.99 4.38 -12.34
N GLY A 287 -30.58 3.30 -12.86
CA GLY A 287 -30.98 2.15 -12.05
C GLY A 287 -29.80 1.44 -11.40
N LEU A 288 -28.71 1.23 -12.15
CA LEU A 288 -27.47 0.65 -11.64
C LEU A 288 -26.77 1.61 -10.66
N THR A 289 -26.71 2.90 -10.98
CA THR A 289 -26.11 3.92 -10.10
C THR A 289 -26.80 4.01 -8.75
N LYS A 290 -28.12 3.84 -8.69
CA LYS A 290 -28.88 3.83 -7.43
C LYS A 290 -28.74 2.51 -6.65
N PHE A 291 -28.48 1.41 -7.35
CA PHE A 291 -28.29 0.10 -6.74
C PHE A 291 -26.93 -0.01 -6.03
N LEU A 292 -25.90 0.59 -6.64
CA LEU A 292 -24.55 0.73 -6.09
C LEU A 292 -24.50 1.80 -4.99
#